data_AF-A0A916SK82-F1
#
_entry.id   AF-A0A916SK82-F1
#
_cell.length_a   1.000
_cell.length_b   1.000
_cell.length_c   1.000
_cell.angle_alpha   90.00
_cell.angle_beta   90.00
_cell.angle_gamma   90.00
#
_symmetry.space_group_name_H-M   'P 1'
#
loop_
_entity.id
_entity.type
_entity.pdbx_description
1 polymer ?
#
loop_
_entity_poly.entity_id
_entity_poly.type
_entity_poly.pdbx_seq_one_letter_code
_entity_poly.pdbx_strand_id
1 'polypeptide(L)'
;MTQTTSVWLVVALALLAANLPFISNRLLAVFPLAGPKMLAVRLGEMVFWYFVVGGIGLFLEQRAGQIAPQGWEFYAITATLFITFAFPGFVYRYLFKHR
;
A
#
# COMPACT_ATOMS: atom_id res chain seq x y z
N MET A 1 -0.83 23.31 -2.44
CA MET A 1 -0.87 22.28 -1.38
C MET A 1 0.31 22.55 -0.47
N THR A 2 0.11 22.63 0.85
CA THR A 2 1.25 22.69 1.77
C THR A 2 1.92 21.31 1.78
N GLN A 3 3.25 21.27 1.96
CA GLN A 3 4.03 20.02 1.96
C GLN A 3 3.46 18.99 2.95
N THR A 4 2.99 19.47 4.11
CA THR A 4 2.31 18.67 5.13
C THR A 4 1.06 17.96 4.61
N THR A 5 0.23 18.63 3.80
CA THR A 5 -0.96 18.00 3.20
C THR A 5 -0.58 16.87 2.25
N SER A 6 0.45 17.06 1.41
CA SER A 6 0.92 16.00 0.50
C SER A 6 1.40 14.76 1.25
N VAL A 7 2.16 14.96 2.34
CA VAL A 7 2.66 13.85 3.19
C VAL A 7 1.49 13.07 3.79
N TRP A 8 0.53 13.74 4.43
CA TRP A 8 -0.64 13.07 5.01
C TRP A 8 -1.49 12.35 3.97
N LEU A 9 -1.59 12.90 2.76
CA LEU A 9 -2.31 12.29 1.65
C LEU A 9 -1.64 10.97 1.23
N VAL A 10 -0.30 10.97 1.08
CA VAL A 10 0.45 9.74 0.77
C VAL A 10 0.33 8.70 1.88
N VAL A 11 0.37 9.11 3.16
CA VAL A 11 0.20 8.20 4.30
C VAL A 11 -1.20 7.59 4.32
N ALA A 12 -2.25 8.39 4.11
CA ALA A 12 -3.62 7.90 4.02
C ALA A 12 -3.80 6.93 2.83
N LEU A 13 -3.23 7.27 1.67
CA LEU A 13 -3.21 6.38 0.50
C LEU A 13 -2.47 5.07 0.79
N ALA A 14 -1.31 5.13 1.45
CA ALA A 14 -0.55 3.95 1.85
C ALA A 14 -1.37 3.04 2.75
N LEU A 15 -2.08 3.61 3.72
CA LEU A 15 -2.92 2.85 4.64
C LEU A 15 -4.08 2.17 3.92
N LEU A 16 -4.76 2.86 3.01
CA LEU A 16 -5.85 2.27 2.23
C LEU A 16 -5.34 1.20 1.24
N ALA A 17 -4.27 1.51 0.51
CA ALA A 17 -3.67 0.64 -0.50
C ALA A 17 -3.08 -0.64 0.09
N ALA A 18 -2.45 -0.56 1.27
CA ALA A 18 -1.91 -1.73 1.96
C ALA A 18 -3.00 -2.74 2.38
N ASN A 19 -4.22 -2.26 2.66
CA ASN A 19 -5.33 -3.11 3.11
C ASN A 19 -6.23 -3.61 1.96
N LEU A 20 -6.21 -2.95 0.80
CA LEU A 20 -7.00 -3.30 -0.39
C LEU A 20 -6.88 -4.79 -0.81
N PRO A 21 -5.68 -5.41 -0.86
CA PRO A 21 -5.51 -6.81 -1.22
C PRO A 21 -6.26 -7.81 -0.32
N PHE A 22 -6.49 -7.44 0.94
CA PHE A 22 -7.07 -8.34 1.95
C PHE A 22 -8.58 -8.17 2.10
N ILE A 23 -9.08 -6.94 1.94
CA ILE A 23 -10.51 -6.62 2.00
C ILE A 23 -11.22 -7.08 0.72
N SER A 24 -10.62 -6.87 -0.45
CA SER A 24 -11.24 -7.19 -1.73
C SER A 24 -10.87 -8.58 -2.24
N ASN A 25 -11.87 -9.35 -2.69
CA ASN A 25 -11.66 -10.58 -3.48
C ASN A 25 -11.38 -10.31 -4.96
N ARG A 26 -11.27 -9.04 -5.37
CA ARG A 26 -10.89 -8.67 -6.74
C ARG A 26 -9.37 -8.55 -6.85
N LEU A 27 -8.81 -8.97 -7.98
CA LEU A 27 -7.42 -8.78 -8.35
C LEU A 27 -7.19 -7.30 -8.59
N LEU A 28 -6.26 -6.69 -7.85
CA LEU A 28 -5.94 -5.27 -7.87
C LEU A 28 -7.17 -4.35 -7.68
N ALA A 29 -8.21 -4.83 -6.98
CA ALA A 29 -9.53 -4.19 -6.87
C ALA A 29 -10.33 -4.06 -8.19
N VAL A 30 -9.80 -4.54 -9.32
CA VAL A 30 -10.41 -4.39 -10.66
C VAL A 30 -11.04 -5.70 -11.16
N PHE A 31 -10.29 -6.81 -11.16
CA PHE A 31 -10.77 -8.05 -11.79
C PHE A 31 -11.39 -9.01 -10.77
N PRO A 32 -12.65 -9.45 -10.92
CA PRO A 32 -13.24 -10.44 -10.00
C PRO A 32 -12.54 -11.80 -10.15
N LEU A 33 -12.02 -12.37 -9.06
CA LEU A 33 -11.58 -13.77 -9.06
C LEU A 33 -12.76 -14.69 -8.72
N ALA A 34 -12.90 -15.76 -9.49
CA ALA A 34 -13.93 -16.80 -9.28
C ALA A 34 -13.61 -17.76 -8.12
N GLY A 35 -12.36 -17.79 -7.63
CA GLY A 35 -11.89 -18.72 -6.60
C GLY A 35 -11.23 -18.05 -5.38
N PRO A 36 -10.90 -18.82 -4.33
CA PRO A 36 -10.25 -18.29 -3.14
C PRO A 36 -8.88 -17.71 -3.50
N LYS A 37 -8.69 -16.43 -3.22
CA LYS A 37 -7.46 -15.70 -3.53
C LYS A 37 -6.30 -16.19 -2.67
N MET A 38 -5.31 -16.80 -3.32
CA MET A 38 -4.10 -17.33 -2.68
C MET A 38 -3.31 -16.24 -1.97
N LEU A 39 -2.63 -16.61 -0.87
CA LEU A 39 -1.81 -15.68 -0.09
C LEU A 39 -0.69 -15.08 -0.93
N ALA A 40 -0.03 -15.86 -1.79
CA ALA A 40 1.00 -15.40 -2.70
C ALA A 40 0.50 -14.29 -3.65
N VAL A 41 -0.74 -14.39 -4.15
CA VAL A 41 -1.34 -13.35 -5.00
C VAL A 41 -1.55 -12.06 -4.20
N ARG A 42 -2.00 -12.14 -2.95
CA ARG A 42 -2.18 -10.95 -2.10
C ARG A 42 -0.85 -10.27 -1.76
N LEU A 43 0.21 -11.05 -1.53
CA LEU A 43 1.56 -10.51 -1.34
C LEU A 43 2.05 -9.81 -2.61
N GLY A 44 1.84 -10.42 -3.77
CA GLY A 44 2.17 -9.80 -5.06
C GLY A 44 1.44 -8.47 -5.30
N GLU A 45 0.15 -8.42 -4.96
CA GLU A 45 -0.61 -7.17 -5.03
C GLU A 45 -0.18 -6.13 -4.00
N MET A 46 0.20 -6.55 -2.79
CA MET A 46 0.71 -5.64 -1.78
C MET A 46 1.99 -4.97 -2.27
N VAL A 47 2.89 -5.74 -2.89
CA VAL A 47 4.10 -5.21 -3.54
C VAL A 47 3.73 -4.25 -4.67
N PHE A 48 2.75 -4.60 -5.51
CA PHE A 48 2.26 -3.71 -6.56
C PHE A 48 1.73 -2.38 -6.00
N TRP A 49 0.89 -2.42 -4.96
CA TRP A 49 0.32 -1.24 -4.33
C TRP A 49 1.39 -0.39 -3.64
N TYR A 50 2.43 -1.00 -3.08
CA TYR A 50 3.58 -0.28 -2.55
C TYR A 50 4.26 0.57 -3.64
N PHE A 51 4.51 0.01 -4.82
CA PHE A 51 5.09 0.76 -5.93
C PHE A 51 4.16 1.86 -6.46
N VAL A 52 2.84 1.61 -6.50
CA VAL A 52 1.86 2.63 -6.91
C VAL A 52 1.86 3.82 -5.95
N VAL A 53 1.79 3.57 -4.64
CA VAL A 53 1.81 4.63 -3.63
C VAL A 53 3.16 5.35 -3.59
N GLY A 54 4.27 4.61 -3.67
CA GLY A 54 5.60 5.20 -3.77
C GLY A 54 5.76 6.10 -5.00
N GLY A 55 5.24 5.68 -6.15
CA GLY A 55 5.22 6.47 -7.38
C GLY A 55 4.38 7.75 -7.25
N ILE A 56 3.24 7.70 -6.57
CA ILE A 56 2.44 8.89 -6.26
C ILE A 56 3.20 9.83 -5.32
N GLY A 57 3.88 9.28 -4.30
CA GLY A 57 4.72 10.05 -3.38
C GLY A 57 5.85 10.79 -4.11
N LEU A 58 6.59 10.09 -4.98
CA LEU A 58 7.65 10.68 -5.81
C LEU A 58 7.11 11.78 -6.74
N PHE A 59 5.95 11.56 -7.35
CA PHE A 59 5.33 12.56 -8.21
C PHE A 59 4.92 13.83 -7.45
N LEU A 60 4.40 13.67 -6.22
CA LEU A 60 4.08 14.79 -5.36
C LEU A 60 5.33 15.52 -4.87
N GLU A 61 6.42 14.79 -4.61
CA GLU A 61 7.71 15.35 -4.23
C GLU A 61 8.33 16.16 -5.38
N GLN A 62 8.32 15.63 -6.61
CA GLN A 62 8.74 16.35 -7.83
C GLN A 62 7.96 17.65 -8.06
N ARG A 63 6.67 17.67 -7.72
CA ARG A 63 5.85 18.88 -7.82
C ARG A 63 6.14 19.90 -6.71
N ALA A 64 6.68 19.46 -5.58
CA ALA A 64 7.00 20.31 -4.44
C ALA A 64 8.43 20.91 -4.53
N GLY A 65 9.31 20.34 -5.36
CA GLY A 65 10.66 20.84 -5.55
C GLY A 65 11.59 19.77 -6.14
N GLN A 66 12.88 19.82 -5.76
CA GLN A 66 13.82 18.75 -6.10
C GLN A 66 13.62 17.54 -5.19
N ILE A 67 13.67 16.34 -5.79
CA ILE A 67 13.66 15.08 -5.06
C ILE A 67 14.96 14.97 -4.27
N ALA A 68 14.86 14.76 -2.96
CA ALA A 68 16.04 14.52 -2.13
C ALA A 68 16.66 13.16 -2.49
N PRO A 69 17.99 12.99 -2.41
CA PRO A 69 18.62 11.70 -2.65
C PRO A 69 18.10 10.66 -1.64
N GLN A 70 17.34 9.67 -2.13
CA GLN A 70 16.77 8.58 -1.33
C GLN A 70 17.77 7.42 -1.25
N GLY A 71 18.25 7.13 -0.04
CA GLY A 71 19.09 5.95 0.24
C GLY A 71 18.29 4.65 0.29
N TRP A 72 18.98 3.52 0.41
CA TRP A 72 18.33 2.20 0.56
C TRP A 72 17.51 2.13 1.86
N GLU A 73 17.91 2.87 2.89
CA GLU A 73 17.25 2.99 4.19
C GLU A 73 15.82 3.53 4.04
N PHE A 74 15.62 4.49 3.13
CA PHE A 74 14.31 5.05 2.84
C PHE A 74 13.35 3.97 2.34
N TYR A 75 13.80 3.13 1.41
CA TYR A 75 13.01 2.02 0.88
C TYR A 75 12.78 0.93 1.93
N ALA A 76 13.75 0.65 2.80
CA ALA A 76 13.57 -0.30 3.89
C ALA A 76 12.51 0.18 4.90
N ILE A 77 12.55 1.46 5.30
CA ILE A 77 11.59 2.04 6.25
C ILE A 77 10.19 2.08 5.64
N THR A 78 10.06 2.58 4.41
CA THR A 78 8.75 2.69 3.74
C THR A 78 8.14 1.32 3.45
N ALA A 79 8.93 0.33 3.06
CA ALA A 79 8.45 -1.05 2.88
C ALA A 79 7.96 -1.65 4.21
N THR A 80 8.72 -1.48 5.29
CA THR A 80 8.34 -1.99 6.62
C THR A 80 7.07 -1.30 7.13
N LEU A 81 6.95 0.02 6.94
CA LEU A 81 5.74 0.78 7.25
C LEU A 81 4.53 0.26 6.46
N PHE A 82 4.70 -0.01 5.17
CA PHE A 82 3.62 -0.51 4.32
C PHE A 82 3.13 -1.89 4.77
N ILE A 83 4.05 -2.78 5.17
CA ILE A 83 3.73 -4.08 5.75
C ILE A 83 2.98 -3.92 7.08
N THR A 84 3.39 -2.98 7.93
CA THR A 84 2.67 -2.68 9.17
C THR A 84 1.25 -2.19 8.90
N PHE A 85 1.06 -1.33 7.90
CA PHE A 85 -0.26 -0.86 7.49
C PHE A 85 -1.15 -1.96 6.91
N ALA A 86 -0.59 -3.01 6.32
CA ALA A 86 -1.35 -4.16 5.82
C ALA A 86 -1.90 -5.07 6.94
N PHE A 87 -1.41 -4.93 8.17
CA PHE A 87 -1.75 -5.81 9.29
C PHE A 87 -3.26 -5.88 9.61
N PRO A 88 -4.03 -4.76 9.68
CA PRO A 88 -5.45 -4.82 9.98
C PRO A 88 -6.24 -5.65 8.95
N GLY A 89 -5.94 -5.49 7.65
CA GLY A 89 -6.53 -6.27 6.58
C GLY A 89 -6.15 -7.74 6.66
N PHE A 90 -4.89 -8.04 6.98
CA PHE A 90 -4.43 -9.41 7.22
C PHE A 90 -5.21 -10.08 8.36
N VAL A 91 -5.33 -9.40 9.51
CA VAL A 91 -6.08 -9.90 10.67
C VAL A 91 -7.55 -10.11 10.32
N TYR A 92 -8.19 -9.12 9.69
CA TYR A 92 -9.59 -9.21 9.30
C TYR A 92 -9.88 -10.44 8.42
N ARG A 93 -8.95 -10.80 7.53
CA ARG A 93 -9.20 -11.85 6.54
C ARG A 93 -8.72 -13.24 6.96
N TYR A 94 -7.72 -13.34 7.82
CA TYR A 94 -7.14 -14.63 8.21
C TYR A 94 -7.37 -15.00 9.68
N LEU A 95 -7.45 -14.02 10.58
CA LEU A 95 -7.62 -14.28 12.01
C LEU A 95 -9.07 -14.09 12.46
N PHE A 96 -9.82 -13.19 11.80
CA PHE A 96 -11.22 -12.98 12.13
C PHE A 96 -12.07 -14.15 11.62
N LYS A 97 -12.65 -14.90 12.56
CA LYS A 97 -13.57 -15.99 12.27
C LYS A 97 -14.97 -15.41 12.13
N HIS A 98 -15.44 -15.21 10.89
CA HIS A 98 -16.84 -14.89 10.63
C HIS A 98 -17.70 -16.08 11.08
N ARG A 99 -18.41 -15.92 12.21
CA ARG A 99 -19.44 -16.88 12.64
C ARG A 99 -20.71 -16.69 11.83
#